data_AF-A0A926Y3B9-F1
#
_entry.id   AF-A0A926Y3B9-F1
#
_cell.length_a   1.000
_cell.length_b   1.000
_cell.length_c   1.000
_cell.angle_alpha   90.00
_cell.angle_beta   90.00
_cell.angle_gamma   90.00
#
_symmetry.space_group_name_H-M   'P 1'
#
loop_
_entity.id
_entity.type
_entity.pdbx_description
1 polymer ?
#
loop_
_entity_poly.entity_id
_entity_poly.type
_entity_poly.pdbx_seq_one_letter_code
_entity_poly.pdbx_strand_id
1 'polypeptide(L)' 'MHHDLAKLSNRQKEILRLLADDLSVDAISNRLSLSNRTIGGHQQLMISLFELKDEAGLIKLAKSVYL' A
#
# COMPACT_ATOMS: atom_id res chain seq x y z
N MET A 1 -9.98 -6.50 13.52
CA MET A 1 -9.15 -7.39 12.68
C MET A 1 -7.74 -6.85 12.72
N HIS A 2 -6.75 -7.65 13.13
CA HIS A 2 -5.36 -7.23 13.16
C HIS A 2 -4.67 -7.80 11.92
N HIS A 3 -4.26 -6.94 10.98
CA HIS A 3 -3.52 -7.38 9.80
C HIS A 3 -2.05 -7.50 10.17
N ASP A 4 -1.47 -8.68 9.96
CA ASP A 4 -0.08 -8.94 10.29
C ASP A 4 0.86 -8.27 9.28
N LEU A 5 1.31 -7.05 9.61
CA LEU A 5 2.21 -6.26 8.78
C LEU A 5 3.62 -6.87 8.67
N ALA A 6 3.96 -7.87 9.48
CA ALA A 6 5.24 -8.56 9.39
C ALA A 6 5.39 -9.30 8.05
N LYS A 7 4.28 -9.68 7.41
CA LYS A 7 4.25 -10.34 6.11
C LYS A 7 4.59 -9.42 4.93
N LEU A 8 4.59 -8.11 5.13
CA LEU A 8 4.95 -7.16 4.07
C LEU A 8 6.47 -7.06 3.90
N SER A 9 6.90 -7.02 2.65
CA SER A 9 8.26 -6.59 2.30
C SER A 9 8.49 -5.12 2.68
N ASN A 10 9.76 -4.71 2.80
CA ASN A 10 10.11 -3.33 3.10
C ASN A 10 9.52 -2.33 2.09
N ARG A 11 9.52 -2.69 0.79
CA ARG A 11 8.93 -1.85 -0.25
C ARG A 11 7.41 -1.71 -0.09
N GLN A 12 6.72 -2.79 0.26
CA GLN A 12 5.27 -2.75 0.49
C GLN A 12 4.93 -1.92 1.74
N LYS A 13 5.71 -2.02 2.81
CA LYS A 13 5.55 -1.16 4.00
C LYS A 13 5.73 0.31 3.67
N GLU A 14 6.73 0.64 2.85
CA GLU A 14 6.95 2.02 2.41
C GLU A 14 5.79 2.54 1.56
N ILE A 15 5.33 1.77 0.56
CA ILE A 15 4.15 2.13 -0.25
C ILE A 15 2.91 2.30 0.65
N LEU A 16 2.68 1.37 1.59
CA LEU A 16 1.56 1.44 2.53
C LEU A 16 1.62 2.71 3.38
N ARG A 17 2.80 3.11 3.84
CA ARG A 17 2.96 4.37 4.59
C ARG A 17 2.68 5.60 3.74
N LEU A 18 3.13 5.63 2.49
CA LEU A 18 2.83 6.74 1.58
C LEU A 18 1.34 6.83 1.23
N LEU A 19 0.62 5.71 1.18
CA LEU A 19 -0.83 5.70 1.03
C LEU A 19 -1.55 6.28 2.26
N ALA A 20 -1.01 6.08 3.47
CA ALA A 20 -1.55 6.70 4.67
C ALA A 20 -1.38 8.23 4.68
N ASP A 21 -0.32 8.71 4.02
CA ASP A 21 -0.05 10.14 3.79
C ASP A 21 -0.90 10.73 2.63
N ASP A 22 -1.92 10.01 2.14
CA ASP A 22 -2.82 10.41 1.04
C ASP A 22 -2.12 10.69 -0.31
N LEU A 23 -0.95 10.09 -0.56
CA LEU A 23 -0.29 10.19 -1.87
C LEU A 23 -1.00 9.32 -2.92
N SER A 24 -1.13 9.87 -4.14
CA SER A 24 -1.61 9.13 -5.31
C SER A 24 -0.57 8.13 -5.82
N VAL A 25 -1.00 7.15 -6.61
CA VAL A 25 -0.11 6.20 -7.30
C VAL A 25 0.96 6.91 -8.11
N ASP A 26 0.62 8.00 -8.81
CA ASP A 26 1.57 8.82 -9.57
C ASP A 26 2.62 9.49 -8.67
N ALA A 27 2.19 10.04 -7.53
CA ALA A 27 3.09 10.66 -6.58
C ALA A 27 4.04 9.64 -5.93
N ILE A 28 3.53 8.46 -5.59
CA ILE A 28 4.33 7.34 -5.05
C ILE A 28 5.33 6.84 -6.09
N SER A 29 4.87 6.63 -7.32
CA SER A 29 5.66 6.21 -8.47
C SER A 29 6.85 7.14 -8.70
N ASN A 30 6.60 8.46 -8.75
CA ASN A 30 7.64 9.47 -8.86
C ASN A 30 8.59 9.48 -7.65
N ARG A 31 8.06 9.38 -6.43
CA ARG A 31 8.87 9.42 -5.20
C ARG A 31 9.79 8.22 -5.05
N LEU A 32 9.36 7.04 -5.52
CA LEU A 32 10.11 5.80 -5.42
C LEU A 32 10.91 5.48 -6.70
N SER A 33 10.83 6.32 -7.73
CA SER A 33 11.42 6.09 -9.05
C SER A 33 11.02 4.73 -9.64
N LEU A 34 9.74 4.38 -9.51
CA LEU A 34 9.15 3.15 -10.04
C LEU A 34 8.08 3.48 -11.08
N SER A 35 7.60 2.49 -11.82
CA SER A 35 6.45 2.70 -12.70
C SER A 35 5.13 2.60 -11.93
N ASN A 36 4.08 3.28 -12.39
CA ASN A 36 2.73 3.12 -11.86
C ASN A 36 2.28 1.64 -11.86
N ARG A 37 2.68 0.89 -12.89
CA ARG A 37 2.41 -0.56 -12.98
C ARG A 37 3.06 -1.33 -11.83
N THR A 38 4.30 -0.98 -11.47
CA THR A 38 5.01 -1.60 -10.35
C THR A 38 4.31 -1.29 -9.03
N ILE A 39 3.91 -0.03 -8.81
CA ILE A 39 3.16 0.37 -7.61
C ILE A 39 1.82 -0.38 -7.53
N GLY A 40 1.06 -0.41 -8.62
CA GLY A 40 -0.19 -1.16 -8.72
C GLY A 40 -0.01 -2.66 -8.44
N GLY A 41 1.07 -3.27 -8.94
CA GLY A 41 1.42 -4.66 -8.62
C GLY A 41 1.64 -4.88 -7.13
N HIS A 42 2.38 -3.99 -6.45
CA HIS A 42 2.54 -4.07 -4.99
C HIS A 42 1.22 -3.89 -4.23
N GLN A 43 0.36 -2.96 -4.65
CA GLN A 43 -0.97 -2.78 -4.06
C GLN A 43 -1.83 -4.03 -4.22
N GLN A 44 -1.86 -4.66 -5.40
CA GLN A 44 -2.62 -5.89 -5.64
C GLN A 44 -2.12 -7.06 -4.79
N LEU A 45 -0.80 -7.19 -4.62
CA LEU A 45 -0.23 -8.19 -3.72
C LEU A 45 -0.66 -7.95 -2.27
N MET A 46 -0.71 -6.70 -1.80
CA MET A 46 -1.17 -6.38 -0.44
C MET A 46 -2.67 -6.60 -0.26
N ILE A 47 -3.49 -6.21 -1.25
CA ILE A 47 -4.93 -6.44 -1.26
C ILE A 47 -5.22 -7.94 -1.16
N SER A 48 -4.53 -8.76 -1.96
CA SER A 48 -4.66 -10.22 -1.91
C SER A 48 -4.19 -10.79 -0.58
N LEU A 49 -3.02 -10.38 -0.08
CA LEU A 49 -2.44 -10.85 1.19
C LEU A 49 -3.34 -10.59 2.41
N PHE A 50 -4.07 -9.49 2.39
CA PHE A 50 -4.96 -9.06 3.48
C PHE A 50 -6.44 -9.32 3.21
N GLU A 51 -6.76 -10.00 2.11
CA GLU A 51 -8.13 -10.32 1.70
C GLU A 51 -9.03 -9.07 1.61
N LEU A 52 -8.44 -7.96 1.16
CA LEU A 52 -9.15 -6.70 0.98
C LEU A 52 -9.95 -6.74 -0.33
N LYS A 53 -11.06 -6.01 -0.35
CA LYS A 53 -11.92 -5.95 -1.54
C LYS A 53 -11.27 -5.18 -2.69
N ASP A 54 -10.60 -4.08 -2.38
CA ASP A 54 -10.12 -3.10 -3.35
C ASP A 54 -9.07 -2.16 -2.73
N GLU A 55 -8.60 -1.21 -3.55
CA GLU A 55 -7.65 -0.18 -3.16
C GLU A 55 -8.19 0.74 -2.05
N ALA A 56 -9.49 1.02 -2.02
CA ALA A 56 -10.08 1.81 -0.95
C ALA A 56 -9.95 1.10 0.41
N GLY A 57 -10.14 -0.23 0.43
CA GLY A 57 -9.83 -1.07 1.59
C GLY A 57 -8.37 -0.98 2.03
N LEU A 58 -7.43 -0.96 1.06
CA LEU A 58 -6.00 -0.83 1.34
C LEU A 58 -5.64 0.54 1.93
N ILE A 59 -6.22 1.63 1.40
CA ILE A 59 -6.02 2.98 1.93
C ILE A 59 -6.58 3.09 3.36
N LYS A 60 -7.76 2.50 3.61
CA LYS A 60 -8.34 2.46 4.96
C LYS A 60 -7.44 1.70 5.93
N LEU A 61 -6.88 0.58 5.50
CA LEU A 61 -5.90 -0.18 6.28
C LEU A 61 -4.66 0.68 6.58
N ALA A 62 -4.08 1.31 5.56
CA ALA A 62 -2.91 2.17 5.69
C ALA A 62 -3.12 3.25 6.76
N LYS A 63 -4.25 3.96 6.70
CA LYS A 63 -4.62 4.97 7.69
C LYS A 63 -4.74 4.39 9.09
N SER A 64 -5.44 3.27 9.25
CA SER A 64 -5.63 2.64 10.58
C SER A 64 -4.34 2.15 11.26
N VAL A 65 -3.26 2.00 10.48
CA VAL A 65 -1.96 1.51 10.95
C VAL A 65 -1.02 2.67 11.33
N TYR A 66 -1.11 3.78 10.62
CA TYR A 66 -0.15 4.89 10.74
C TYR A 66 -0.74 6.19 11.32
N LEU A 67 -2.07 6.27 11.51
CA LEU A 67 -2.82 7.36 12.14
C LEU A 67 -3.69 6.82 13.27
#